data_AF-A0A0D7AWE1-F1
#
_entry.id   AF-A0A0D7AWE1-F1
#
_cell.length_a   1.000
_cell.length_b   1.000
_cell.length_c   1.000
_cell.angle_alpha   90.00
_cell.angle_beta   90.00
_cell.angle_gamma   90.00
#
_symmetry.space_group_name_H-M   'P 1'
#
loop_
_entity.id
_entity.type
_entity.pdbx_description
1 polymer ?
#
loop_
_entity_poly.entity_id
_entity_poly.type
_entity_poly.pdbx_seq_one_letter_code
_entity_poly.pdbx_strand_id
1 'polypeptide(L)' 'MLERLLERGKTSGREDDNVESIKKRFRTYEEQTMPVIEYYKKSDRVAEINSTVSIEEVHKNTVDVVNKILAGQLVKS' A
#
# COMPACT_ATOMS: atom_id res chain seq x y z
N MET A 1 -1.78 8.81 6.02
CA MET A 1 -2.86 7.86 5.66
C MET A 1 -4.18 8.17 6.37
N LEU A 2 -4.20 8.35 7.69
CA LEU A 2 -5.42 8.68 8.46
C LEU A 2 -6.21 9.85 7.85
N GLU A 3 -5.55 10.98 7.60
CA GLU A 3 -6.16 12.16 6.98
C GLU A 3 -6.80 11.85 5.62
N ARG A 4 -6.12 11.08 4.76
CA ARG A 4 -6.64 10.69 3.45
C ARG A 4 -7.95 9.89 3.57
N LEU A 5 -8.05 9.01 4.56
CA LEU A 5 -9.26 8.22 4.79
C LEU A 5 -10.40 9.09 5.34
N LEU A 6 -10.12 10.00 6.27
CA LEU A 6 -11.13 10.92 6.81
C LEU A 6 -11.69 11.87 5.75
N GLU A 7 -10.83 12.44 4.89
CA GLU A 7 -11.28 13.27 3.77
C GLU A 7 -12.11 12.45 2.77
N ARG A 8 -11.75 11.19 2.54
CA ARG A 8 -12.56 10.28 1.71
C ARG A 8 -13.94 10.04 2.32
N GLY A 9 -14.05 9.80 3.62
CA GLY A 9 -15.34 9.66 4.31
C GLY A 9 -16.25 10.88 4.10
N LYS A 10 -15.69 12.09 4.17
CA LYS A 10 -16.43 13.35 3.93
C LYS A 10 -16.89 13.50 2.48
N THR A 11 -16.03 13.14 1.53
CA THR A 11 -16.24 13.41 0.09
C THR A 11 -17.04 12.32 -0.63
N SER A 12 -16.96 11.06 -0.18
CA SER A 12 -17.64 9.93 -0.83
C SER A 12 -18.85 9.41 -0.06
N GLY A 13 -19.03 9.79 1.21
CA GLY A 13 -20.08 9.27 2.07
C GLY A 13 -19.83 7.84 2.58
N ARG A 14 -18.59 7.34 2.47
CA ARG A 14 -18.22 5.98 2.92
C ARG A 14 -18.21 5.89 4.44
N GLU A 15 -19.20 5.19 5.01
CA GLU A 15 -19.50 5.17 6.45
C GLU A 15 -18.37 4.61 7.34
N ASP A 16 -17.58 3.64 6.86
CA ASP A 16 -16.48 3.03 7.62
C ASP A 16 -15.16 3.83 7.54
N ASP A 17 -15.15 4.99 6.89
CA ASP A 17 -14.06 5.96 6.93
C ASP A 17 -14.25 6.97 8.09
N ASN A 18 -14.60 6.46 9.27
CA ASN A 18 -14.64 7.18 10.54
C ASN A 18 -13.46 6.80 11.44
N VAL A 19 -13.15 7.62 12.45
CA VAL A 19 -11.96 7.44 13.31
C VAL A 19 -11.90 6.07 13.98
N GLU A 20 -13.03 5.57 14.50
CA GLU A 20 -13.09 4.30 15.21
C GLU A 20 -12.80 3.13 14.26
N SER A 21 -13.50 3.07 13.12
CA SER A 21 -13.30 2.04 12.11
C SER A 21 -11.89 2.09 11.50
N ILE A 22 -11.34 3.28 11.25
CA ILE A 22 -9.98 3.43 10.69
C ILE A 22 -8.92 2.90 11.68
N LYS A 23 -9.03 3.20 12.98
CA LYS A 23 -8.10 2.66 13.99
C LYS A 23 -8.14 1.14 14.03
N LYS A 24 -9.34 0.55 14.00
CA LYS A 24 -9.51 -0.90 13.94
C LYS A 24 -8.86 -1.48 12.68
N ARG A 25 -9.06 -0.84 11.51
CA ARG A 25 -8.47 -1.26 10.23
C ARG A 25 -6.94 -1.22 10.26
N PHE A 26 -6.32 -0.19 10.85
CA PHE A 26 -4.86 -0.14 10.99
C PHE A 26 -4.34 -1.27 11.89
N ARG A 27 -5.00 -1.53 13.03
CA ARG A 27 -4.64 -2.65 13.89
C ARG A 27 -4.74 -3.99 13.15
N THR A 28 -5.84 -4.22 12.42
CA THR A 28 -6.02 -5.43 11.61
C THR A 28 -4.97 -5.56 10.52
N TYR A 29 -4.57 -4.46 9.88
CA TYR A 29 -3.50 -4.46 8.88
C TYR A 29 -2.17 -4.92 9.50
N GLU A 30 -1.77 -4.36 10.63
CA GLU A 30 -0.56 -4.76 11.36
C GLU A 30 -0.61 -6.22 11.82
N GLU A 31 -1.72 -6.66 12.42
CA GLU A 31 -1.84 -7.99 13.01
C GLU A 31 -2.01 -9.10 11.96
N GLN A 32 -2.66 -8.83 10.83
CA GLN A 32 -3.09 -9.87 9.89
C GLN A 32 -2.52 -9.70 8.48
N THR A 33 -2.32 -8.47 8.01
CA THR A 33 -1.84 -8.23 6.64
C THR A 33 -0.32 -8.17 6.57
N MET A 34 0.35 -7.52 7.53
CA MET A 34 1.82 -7.45 7.56
C MET A 34 2.50 -8.82 7.58
N PRO A 35 2.03 -9.85 8.33
CA PRO A 35 2.63 -11.18 8.26
C PRO A 35 2.62 -11.80 6.85
N VAL A 36 1.59 -11.51 6.05
CA VAL A 36 1.49 -11.99 4.65
C VAL A 36 2.54 -11.29 3.77
N ILE A 37 2.73 -9.98 3.96
CA ILE A 37 3.77 -9.21 3.26
C ILE A 37 5.15 -9.76 3.62
N GLU A 38 5.43 -9.97 4.90
CA GLU A 38 6.71 -10.51 5.38
C GLU A 38 6.96 -11.95 4.88
N TYR A 39 5.92 -12.76 4.72
CA TYR A 39 6.03 -14.07 4.08
C TYR A 39 6.51 -13.96 2.63
N TYR A 40 5.91 -13.09 1.81
CA TYR A 40 6.31 -12.93 0.41
C TYR A 40 7.67 -12.24 0.25
N LYS A 41 8.05 -11.32 1.15
CA LYS A 41 9.37 -10.68 1.16
C LYS A 41 10.49 -11.72 1.25
N LYS A 42 10.32 -12.76 2.07
CA LYS A 42 11.31 -13.86 2.19
C LYS A 42 11.53 -14.64 0.90
N SER A 43 10.61 -14.54 -0.05
CA SER A 43 10.68 -15.21 -1.36
C SER A 43 11.01 -14.26 -2.51
N ASP A 44 11.47 -13.02 -2.22
CA ASP A 44 11.73 -11.98 -3.22
C ASP A 44 10.52 -11.67 -4.13
N ARG A 45 9.30 -11.83 -3.58
CA ARG A 45 8.01 -11.62 -4.29
C ARG A 45 7.34 -10.30 -3.93
N VAL A 46 8.06 -9.37 -3.31
CA VAL A 46 7.54 -8.06 -2.88
C VAL A 46 8.42 -6.96 -3.45
N ALA A 47 7.78 -5.99 -4.09
CA ALA A 47 8.40 -4.72 -4.45
C ALA A 47 7.70 -3.60 -3.66
N GLU A 48 8.48 -2.77 -2.97
CA GLU A 48 7.96 -1.68 -2.13
C GLU A 48 7.99 -0.34 -2.86
N ILE A 49 6.92 0.44 -2.70
CA ILE A 49 6.77 1.77 -3.31
C ILE A 49 6.32 2.75 -2.23
N ASN A 50 7.01 3.89 -2.10
CA ASN A 50 6.65 4.94 -1.16
C ASN A 50 5.34 5.62 -1.58
N SER A 51 4.32 5.57 -0.72
CA SER A 51 2.99 6.16 -0.96
C SER A 51 2.79 7.55 -0.33
N THR A 52 3.82 8.12 0.31
CA THR A 52 3.76 9.41 1.00
C THR A 52 4.01 10.63 0.11
N VAL A 53 4.59 10.41 -1.08
CA VAL A 53 4.87 11.44 -2.09
C VAL A 53 3.61 11.81 -2.91
N SER A 54 3.76 12.69 -3.90
CA SER A 54 2.64 13.11 -4.76
C SER A 54 2.09 11.93 -5.59
N ILE A 55 0.86 12.07 -6.09
CA ILE A 55 0.22 11.03 -6.90
C ILE A 55 1.03 10.73 -8.15
N GLU A 56 1.57 11.77 -8.80
CA GLU A 56 2.39 11.67 -10.01
C GLU A 56 3.68 10.90 -9.72
N GLU A 57 4.32 11.16 -8.58
CA GLU A 57 5.54 10.48 -8.18
C GLU A 57 5.29 9.02 -7.78
N VAL A 58 4.22 8.74 -7.03
CA VAL A 58 3.78 7.35 -6.74
C VAL A 58 3.53 6.60 -8.05
N HIS A 59 2.81 7.21 -8.99
CA HIS A 59 2.50 6.59 -10.28
C HIS A 59 3.77 6.31 -11.09
N LYS A 60 4.67 7.29 -11.21
CA LYS A 60 5.96 7.12 -11.90
C LYS A 60 6.77 5.98 -11.29
N ASN A 61 6.95 5.97 -9.97
CA ASN A 61 7.70 4.95 -9.26
C ASN A 61 7.08 3.56 -9.45
N THR A 62 5.74 3.47 -9.48
CA THR A 62 5.01 2.23 -9.73
C THR A 62 5.28 1.71 -11.13
N VAL A 63 5.19 2.56 -12.16
CA VAL A 63 5.49 2.19 -13.55
C VAL A 63 6.92 1.70 -13.69
N ASP A 64 7.88 2.42 -13.10
CA ASP A 64 9.29 2.05 -13.16
C ASP A 64 9.56 0.68 -12.53
N VAL A 65 8.96 0.39 -11.36
CA VAL A 65 9.08 -0.90 -10.68
C VAL A 65 8.44 -2.02 -11.51
N VAL A 66 7.22 -1.82 -12.01
CA VAL A 66 6.52 -2.83 -12.82
C VAL A 66 7.29 -3.14 -14.09
N ASN A 67 7.82 -2.13 -14.79
CA ASN A 67 8.64 -2.33 -15.99
C ASN A 67 9.89 -3.17 -15.70
N LYS A 68 10.58 -2.89 -14.59
CA LYS A 68 11.74 -3.69 -14.16
C LYS A 68 11.38 -5.13 -13.84
N ILE A 69 10.21 -5.39 -13.22
CA ILE A 69 9.71 -6.75 -12.96
C ILE A 69 9.46 -7.48 -14.29
N LEU A 70 8.74 -6.84 -15.22
CA LEU A 70 8.42 -7.43 -16.52
C LEU A 70 9.66 -7.67 -17.39
N ALA A 71 10.70 -6.84 -17.22
CA ALA A 71 12.00 -7.03 -17.86
C ALA A 71 12.89 -8.08 -17.16
N GLY A 72 12.43 -8.72 -16.08
CA GLY A 72 13.21 -9.71 -15.32
C GLY A 72 14.36 -9.13 -14.49
N GLN A 73 14.38 -7.82 -14.25
CA GLN A 73 15.49 -7.12 -13.59
C GLN A 73 15.39 -7.11 -12.05
N LEU A 74 14.25 -7.53 -11.49
CA LEU A 74 13.97 -7.49 -10.04
C LEU A 74 13.68 -8.85 -9.42
N VAL A 75 13.58 -9.93 -10.21
CA VAL A 75 13.43 -11.30 -9.69
C VAL A 75 14.76 -12.02 -9.91
N LYS A 76 15.47 -12.34 -8.82
CA LYS A 76 16.64 -13.24 -8.92
C LYS A 76 16.13 -14.66 -9.15
N SER A 77 16.67 -15.30 -10.19
CA SER A 77 16.52 -16.73 -10.49
C SER A 77 17.04 -17.61 -9.36
#